data_AF-A0A6M1SHK1-F1
#
_entry.id   AF-A0A6M1SHK1-F1
#
_cell.length_a   1.000
_cell.length_b   1.000
_cell.length_c   1.000
_cell.angle_alpha   90.00
_cell.angle_beta   90.00
_cell.angle_gamma   90.00
#
_symmetry.space_group_name_H-M   'P 1'
#
loop_
_entity.id
_entity.type
_entity.pdbx_description
1 polymer ?
#
loop_
_entity_poly.entity_id
_entity_poly.type
_entity_poly.pdbx_seq_one_letter_code
_entity_poly.pdbx_strand_id
1 'polypeptide(L)'
;MNLLIIRLIIFAVLFYAGLKLYGMYRQHRLSQQQPPAPRHEGGQMVRCRWCDVHVPESEALRDHEQWFCCSAHRDRFLQEQRDRDDGNA
;
A
#
# COMPACT_ATOMS: atom_id res chain seq x y z
N MET A 1 -32.39 -13.37 -7.67
CA MET A 1 -31.77 -12.02 -7.61
C MET A 1 -30.36 -12.00 -7.02
N ASN A 2 -29.69 -13.15 -6.78
CA ASN A 2 -28.40 -13.18 -6.07
C ASN A 2 -27.21 -13.32 -7.04
N LEU A 3 -27.43 -13.86 -8.25
CA LEU A 3 -26.40 -14.04 -9.28
C LEU A 3 -25.86 -12.71 -9.83
N LEU A 4 -26.70 -11.66 -9.90
CA LEU A 4 -26.28 -10.32 -10.33
C LEU A 4 -25.41 -9.64 -9.27
N ILE A 5 -25.73 -9.83 -7.99
CA ILE A 5 -24.96 -9.28 -6.86
C ILE A 5 -23.57 -9.92 -6.80
N ILE A 6 -23.49 -11.26 -6.89
CA ILE A 6 -22.20 -11.98 -6.90
C ILE A 6 -21.32 -11.50 -8.08
N ARG A 7 -21.92 -11.35 -9.27
CA ARG A 7 -21.20 -10.89 -10.45
C ARG A 7 -20.70 -9.45 -10.28
N LEU A 8 -21.50 -8.56 -9.69
CA LEU A 8 -21.07 -7.18 -9.38
C LEU A 8 -19.94 -7.14 -8.36
N ILE A 9 -20.00 -7.95 -7.29
CA ILE A 9 -18.94 -7.99 -6.26
C ILE A 9 -17.62 -8.47 -6.89
N ILE A 10 -17.65 -9.51 -7.74
CA ILE A 10 -16.45 -10.00 -8.42
C ILE A 10 -15.83 -8.89 -9.29
N PHE A 11 -16.65 -8.16 -10.06
CA PHE A 11 -16.16 -7.04 -10.86
C PHE A 11 -15.55 -5.92 -9.99
N ALA A 12 -16.19 -5.56 -8.88
CA ALA A 12 -15.69 -4.53 -7.97
C ALA A 12 -14.33 -4.91 -7.36
N VAL A 13 -14.18 -6.16 -6.90
CA VAL A 13 -12.92 -6.66 -6.34
C VAL A 13 -11.83 -6.73 -7.41
N LEU A 14 -12.13 -7.23 -8.61
CA LEU A 14 -11.17 -7.27 -9.72
C LEU A 14 -10.72 -5.88 -10.15
N PHE A 15 -11.64 -4.92 -10.22
CA PHE A 15 -11.33 -3.55 -10.58
C PHE A 15 -10.46 -2.88 -9.51
N TYR A 16 -10.78 -3.07 -8.23
CA TYR A 16 -10.00 -2.53 -7.12
C TYR A 16 -8.60 -3.14 -7.04
N ALA A 17 -8.49 -4.46 -7.19
CA ALA A 17 -7.21 -5.16 -7.25
C ALA A 17 -6.38 -4.71 -8.45
N GLY A 18 -7.01 -4.56 -9.62
CA GLY A 18 -6.38 -4.06 -10.83
C GLY A 18 -5.85 -2.63 -10.67
N LEU A 19 -6.63 -1.71 -10.11
CA LEU A 19 -6.19 -0.34 -9.83
C LEU A 19 -5.05 -0.28 -8.82
N LYS A 20 -5.14 -1.06 -7.73
CA LYS A 20 -4.08 -1.15 -6.72
C LYS A 20 -2.77 -1.68 -7.33
N LEU A 21 -2.86 -2.75 -8.12
CA LEU A 21 -1.71 -3.37 -8.76
C LEU A 21 -1.11 -2.46 -9.83
N TYR A 22 -1.96 -1.77 -10.60
CA TYR A 22 -1.53 -0.79 -11.60
C TYR A 22 -0.82 0.41 -10.98
N GLY A 23 -1.32 0.94 -9.86
CA GLY A 23 -0.65 2.00 -9.09
C GLY A 23 0.74 1.57 -8.61
N MET A 24 0.84 0.37 -8.04
CA MET A 24 2.12 -0.22 -7.60
C MET A 24 3.09 -0.44 -8.76
N TYR A 25 2.59 -0.94 -9.90
CA TYR A 25 3.40 -1.21 -11.08
C TYR A 25 3.92 0.07 -11.73
N ARG A 26 3.12 1.15 -11.75
CA ARG A 26 3.54 2.46 -12.28
C ARG A 26 4.65 3.09 -11.43
N GLN A 27 4.60 2.91 -10.11
CA GLN A 27 5.63 3.40 -9.19
C GLN A 27 6.99 2.70 -9.43
N HIS A 28 6.98 1.38 -9.64
CA HIS A 28 8.19 0.61 -9.98
C HIS A 28 8.84 1.03 -11.30
N ARG A 29 8.05 1.46 -12.30
CA ARG A 29 8.58 1.84 -13.61
C ARG A 29 9.22 3.23 -13.64
N LEU A 30 8.83 4.13 -12.74
CA LEU A 30 9.43 5.47 -12.63
C LEU A 30 10.81 5.43 -11.97
N SER A 31 11.05 4.53 -11.01
CA SER A 31 12.36 4.34 -10.38
C SER A 31 13.39 3.63 -11.29
N GLN A 32 12.96 2.96 -12.35
CA GLN A 32 13.86 2.33 -13.33
C GLN A 32 14.51 3.32 -14.33
N GLN A 33 14.08 4.58 -14.36
CA GLN A 33 14.67 5.59 -15.25
C GLN A 33 15.80 6.40 -14.60
N GLN A 34 16.18 6.11 -13.35
CA GLN A 34 17.37 6.70 -12.75
C GLN A 34 18.60 5.84 -13.11
N PRO A 35 19.71 6.42 -13.63
CA PRO A 35 20.88 5.66 -14.08
C PRO A 35 21.45 4.81 -12.93
N PRO A 36 22.12 3.68 -13.22
CA PRO A 36 22.55 2.73 -12.20
C PRO A 36 23.67 3.35 -11.37
N ALA A 37 23.32 3.98 -10.25
CA ALA A 37 24.28 4.30 -9.21
C ALA A 37 24.78 2.99 -8.58
N PRO A 38 26.08 2.89 -8.26
CA PRO A 38 26.74 1.62 -8.02
C PRO A 38 26.25 1.00 -6.71
N ARG A 39 25.86 -0.27 -6.81
CA ARG A 39 25.80 -1.30 -5.76
C ARG A 39 26.38 -0.86 -4.41
N HIS A 40 25.51 -0.41 -3.51
CA HIS A 40 25.64 -0.68 -2.10
C HIS A 40 24.24 -0.82 -1.50
N GLU A 41 24.10 -1.88 -0.70
CA GLU A 41 23.04 -2.06 0.29
C GLU A 41 21.69 -2.50 -0.29
N GLY A 42 21.43 -3.80 -0.19
CA GLY A 42 20.07 -4.32 -0.17
C GLY A 42 19.34 -3.67 1.00
N GLY A 43 18.71 -2.52 0.72
CA GLY A 43 18.05 -1.67 1.68
C GLY A 43 17.11 -2.47 2.58
N GLN A 44 17.14 -2.15 3.87
CA GLN A 44 16.36 -2.84 4.89
C GLN A 44 14.93 -3.02 4.41
N MET A 45 14.48 -4.27 4.26
CA MET A 45 13.10 -4.53 3.85
C MET A 45 12.21 -4.34 5.07
N VAL A 46 11.33 -3.35 5.01
CA VAL A 46 10.37 -3.04 6.07
C VAL A 46 8.98 -3.49 5.64
N ARG A 47 8.17 -3.93 6.61
CA ARG A 47 6.83 -4.43 6.37
C ARG A 47 5.81 -3.32 6.55
N CYS A 48 4.94 -3.13 5.55
CA CYS A 48 3.85 -2.19 5.66
C CYS A 48 2.85 -2.65 6.73
N ARG A 49 2.57 -1.82 7.73
CA ARG A 49 1.66 -2.17 8.84
C ARG A 49 0.20 -2.39 8.41
N TRP A 50 -0.20 -1.77 7.30
CA TRP A 50 -1.56 -1.83 6.78
C TRP A 50 -1.83 -3.02 5.84
N CYS A 51 -0.92 -3.28 4.89
CA CYS A 51 -1.13 -4.29 3.85
C CYS A 51 -0.22 -5.51 3.95
N ASP A 52 0.66 -5.56 4.95
CA ASP A 52 1.62 -6.65 5.19
C ASP A 52 2.69 -6.87 4.12
N VAL A 53 2.74 -6.01 3.10
CA VAL A 53 3.70 -6.12 2.00
C VAL A 53 5.08 -5.66 2.46
N HIS A 54 6.11 -6.38 2.03
CA HIS A 54 7.51 -6.01 2.22
C HIS A 54 7.93 -4.99 1.16
N VAL A 55 8.44 -3.85 1.60
CA VAL A 55 8.91 -2.74 0.76
C VAL A 55 10.30 -2.30 1.25
N PRO A 56 11.20 -1.86 0.36
CA PRO A 56 12.50 -1.33 0.77
C PRO A 56 12.35 -0.05 1.61
N GLU A 57 13.12 0.09 2.69
CA GLU A 57 13.10 1.24 3.60
C GLU A 57 13.28 2.57 2.87
N SER A 58 14.13 2.61 1.84
CA SER A 58 14.37 3.80 1.01
C SER A 58 13.10 4.37 0.35
N GLU A 59 12.09 3.53 0.15
CA GLU A 59 10.80 3.90 -0.46
C GLU A 59 9.63 3.83 0.54
N ALA A 60 9.88 3.32 1.75
CA ALA A 60 8.88 3.21 2.78
C ALA A 60 8.64 4.57 3.43
N LEU A 61 7.37 4.96 3.56
CA LEU A 61 6.98 6.10 4.36
C LEU A 61 7.03 5.70 5.84
N ARG A 62 7.92 6.35 6.60
CA ARG A 62 7.99 6.21 8.05
C ARG A 62 6.99 7.18 8.70
N ASP A 63 6.09 6.65 9.50
CA ASP A 63 5.20 7.44 10.35
C ASP A 63 5.31 6.91 11.78
N HIS A 64 5.85 7.75 12.67
CA HIS A 64 6.30 7.37 14.02
C HIS A 64 7.17 6.10 14.04
N GLU A 65 6.60 4.97 14.50
CA GLU A 65 7.26 3.66 14.64
C GLU A 65 6.79 2.64 13.58
N GLN A 66 6.09 3.11 12.54
CA GLN A 66 5.44 2.24 11.58
C GLN A 66 5.81 2.62 10.15
N TRP A 67 5.89 1.59 9.31
CA TRP A 67 6.28 1.69 7.92
C TRP A 67 5.07 1.49 7.02
N PHE A 68 5.00 2.28 5.95
CA PHE A 68 3.91 2.24 4.97
C PHE A 68 4.47 2.29 3.55
N CYS A 69 3.85 1.52 2.63
CA CYS A 69 4.28 1.55 1.23
C CYS A 69 3.80 2.79 0.46
N CYS A 70 2.85 3.57 1.00
CA CYS A 70 2.36 4.81 0.40
C CYS A 70 1.62 5.68 1.44
N SER A 71 1.46 6.98 1.15
CA SER A 71 0.69 7.91 1.99
C SER A 71 -0.77 7.48 2.17
N ALA A 72 -1.42 6.94 1.12
CA ALA A 72 -2.80 6.49 1.21
C ALA A 72 -3.01 5.37 2.25
N HIS A 73 -2.05 4.46 2.39
CA HIS A 73 -2.11 3.41 3.41
C HIS A 73 -1.85 3.95 4.82
N ARG A 74 -0.91 4.88 4.97
CA ARG A 74 -0.71 5.61 6.23
C ARG A 74 -2.01 6.33 6.63
N ASP A 75 -2.62 7.08 5.71
CA ASP A 75 -3.81 7.87 6.00
C ASP A 75 -5.02 6.98 6.36
N ARG A 76 -5.19 5.83 5.69
CA ARG A 76 -6.18 4.81 6.05
C ARG A 76 -5.94 4.29 7.47
N PHE A 77 -4.71 3.92 7.78
CA PHE A 77 -4.35 3.39 9.09
C PHE A 77 -4.58 4.42 10.20
N LEU A 78 -4.21 5.69 9.97
CA LEU A 78 -4.47 6.79 10.90
C LEU A 78 -5.97 7.05 11.09
N GLN A 79 -6.77 6.97 10.02
CA GLN A 79 -8.23 7.09 10.12
C GLN A 79 -8.83 5.98 10.99
N GLU A 80 -8.45 4.73 10.76
CA GLU A 80 -8.94 3.60 11.58
C GLU A 80 -8.55 3.69 13.05
N GLN A 81 -7.36 4.25 13.35
CA GLN A 81 -6.99 4.51 14.74
C GLN A 81 -7.87 5.58 15.39
N ARG A 82 -8.18 6.66 14.67
CA ARG A 82 -9.04 7.74 15.18
C ARG A 82 -10.46 7.26 15.41
N ASP A 83 -11.03 6.54 14.45
CA ASP A 83 -12.38 5.97 14.56
C ASP A 83 -12.50 5.01 15.76
N ARG A 84 -11.43 4.24 16.04
CA ARG A 84 -11.37 3.34 17.20
C ARG A 84 -11.29 4.09 18.53
N ASP A 85 -10.59 5.22 18.57
CA ASP A 85 -10.47 6.06 19.76
C ASP A 85 -11.81 6.74 20.09
N ASP A 86 -12.46 7.30 19.07
CA ASP A 86 -13.77 7.95 19.18
C ASP A 86 -14.88 6.96 19.59
N GLY A 87 -14.81 5.70 19.14
CA GLY A 87 -15.79 4.66 19.50
C GLY A 87 -15.63 4.06 20.90
N ASN A 88 -14.56 4.41 21.62
CA ASN A 88 -14.26 3.94 22.97
C ASN A 88 -14.47 5.03 24.05
N ALA A 89 -14.97 6.20 23.66
CA ALA A 89 -15.36 7.31 24.53
C ALA A 89 -16.87 7.29 24.82
#